data_AF-A0A7K2MAG8-F1
#
_entry.id   AF-A0A7K2MAG8-F1
#
_cell.length_a   1.000
_cell.length_b   1.000
_cell.length_c   1.000
_cell.angle_alpha   90.00
_cell.angle_beta   90.00
_cell.angle_gamma   90.00
#
_symmetry.space_group_name_H-M   'P 1'
#
loop_
_entity.id
_entity.type
_entity.pdbx_description
1 polymer ?
#
loop_
_entity_poly.entity_id
_entity_poly.type
_entity_poly.pdbx_seq_one_letter_code
_entity_poly.pdbx_strand_id
1 'polypeptide(L)'
;SAELGRALDALAAGSAPVTAARPAPRVAFVFSGQGTQRVGMGAELYARFPVYAETFESVCAALDTARGRTSEEPALREVVLAAAGSPRAALLERTEYTQPALFAVQTALARLAEWYGLVPAALLGHS
;
A
#
# COMPACT_ATOMS: atom_id res chain seq x y z
N SER A 1 -23.05 19.22 -12.15
CA SER A 1 -22.78 20.50 -11.44
C SER A 1 -24.06 21.13 -10.86
N ALA A 2 -25.14 21.34 -11.64
CA ALA A 2 -26.41 21.94 -11.15
C ALA A 2 -27.21 21.10 -10.13
N GLU A 3 -26.96 19.80 -10.06
CA GLU A 3 -27.62 18.89 -9.10
C GLU A 3 -27.02 19.00 -7.70
N LEU A 4 -25.69 19.19 -7.60
CA LEU A 4 -24.99 19.40 -6.34
C LEU A 4 -25.40 20.72 -5.69
N GLY A 5 -25.54 21.79 -6.48
CA GLY A 5 -26.02 23.09 -6.00
C GLY A 5 -27.40 23.00 -5.37
N ARG A 6 -28.36 22.38 -6.07
CA ARG A 6 -29.73 22.19 -5.55
C ARG A 6 -29.77 21.34 -4.28
N ALA A 7 -28.90 20.33 -4.16
CA ALA A 7 -28.81 19.50 -2.96
C ALA A 7 -28.26 20.30 -1.75
N LEU A 8 -27.29 21.18 -1.98
CA LEU A 8 -26.74 22.05 -0.93
C LEU A 8 -27.75 23.13 -0.50
N ASP A 9 -28.47 23.73 -1.44
CA ASP A 9 -29.51 24.73 -1.14
C ASP A 9 -30.65 24.11 -0.32
N ALA A 10 -31.07 22.88 -0.66
CA ALA A 10 -32.08 22.14 0.09
C ALA A 10 -31.61 21.76 1.51
N LEU A 11 -30.31 21.48 1.69
CA LEU A 11 -29.71 21.24 3.00
C LEU A 11 -29.66 22.53 3.84
N ALA A 12 -29.25 23.64 3.24
CA ALA A 12 -29.20 24.95 3.89
C ALA A 12 -30.60 25.45 4.30
N ALA A 13 -31.62 25.15 3.49
CA ALA A 13 -33.02 25.46 3.77
C ALA A 13 -33.68 24.49 4.77
N GLY A 14 -32.97 23.44 5.23
CA GLY A 14 -33.53 22.42 6.13
C GLY A 14 -34.63 21.56 5.52
N SER A 15 -34.81 21.61 4.20
CA SER A 15 -35.82 20.85 3.45
C SER A 15 -35.29 19.52 2.91
N ALA A 16 -33.98 19.28 3.01
CA ALA A 16 -33.38 18.00 2.68
C ALA A 16 -33.56 17.00 3.84
N PRO A 17 -33.92 15.74 3.55
CA PRO A 17 -33.91 14.70 4.57
C PRO A 17 -32.49 14.53 5.13
N VAL A 18 -32.33 14.68 6.45
CA VAL A 18 -31.07 14.34 7.13
C VAL A 18 -30.94 12.83 7.14
N THR A 19 -30.25 12.27 6.14
CA THR A 19 -29.84 10.87 6.20
C THR A 19 -28.67 10.76 7.15
N ALA A 20 -28.82 10.04 8.25
CA ALA A 20 -27.68 9.63 9.05
C ALA A 20 -26.69 8.88 8.14
N ALA A 21 -25.44 9.35 8.09
CA ALA A 21 -24.40 8.64 7.37
C ALA A 21 -24.33 7.21 7.92
N ARG A 22 -24.50 6.20 7.05
CA ARG A 22 -24.24 4.82 7.45
C ARG A 22 -22.78 4.75 7.94
N PRO A 23 -22.50 4.03 9.04
CA PRO A 23 -21.13 3.78 9.44
C PRO A 23 -20.34 3.27 8.24
N ALA A 24 -19.16 3.84 8.01
CA ALA A 24 -18.28 3.38 6.95
C ALA A 24 -18.07 1.86 7.09
N PRO A 25 -18.12 1.09 5.99
CA PRO A 25 -17.89 -0.36 6.07
C PRO A 25 -16.52 -0.63 6.69
N ARG A 26 -16.44 -1.59 7.61
CA ARG A 26 -15.16 -2.05 8.16
C ARG A 26 -14.42 -2.83 7.06
N VAL A 27 -13.35 -2.24 6.53
CA VAL A 27 -12.46 -2.90 5.57
C VAL A 27 -11.33 -3.60 6.32
N ALA A 28 -11.06 -4.85 6.00
CA ALA A 28 -9.87 -5.56 6.45
C ALA A 28 -8.96 -5.80 5.24
N PHE A 29 -7.68 -5.46 5.36
CA PHE A 29 -6.70 -5.88 4.36
C PHE A 29 -6.19 -7.26 4.75
N VAL A 30 -6.48 -8.24 3.89
CA VAL A 30 -5.87 -9.56 3.97
C VAL A 30 -4.66 -9.53 3.07
N PHE A 31 -3.52 -9.74 3.69
CA PHE A 31 -2.23 -9.65 3.04
C PHE A 31 -1.62 -11.04 2.96
N SER A 32 -1.37 -11.50 1.75
CA SER A 32 -0.90 -12.86 1.49
C SER A 32 0.51 -13.07 2.04
N GLY A 33 0.75 -14.28 2.54
CA GLY A 33 2.06 -14.75 2.98
C GLY A 33 3.01 -15.09 1.82
N GLN A 34 4.12 -15.75 2.15
CA GLN A 34 5.11 -16.21 1.18
C GLN A 34 4.47 -17.09 0.09
N GLY A 35 4.85 -16.91 -1.18
CA GLY A 35 4.33 -17.66 -2.34
C GLY A 35 3.39 -16.87 -3.26
N THR A 36 3.10 -15.61 -2.93
CA THR A 36 2.30 -14.70 -3.78
C THR A 36 3.11 -13.55 -4.37
N GLN A 37 4.39 -13.46 -4.03
CA GLN A 37 5.30 -12.47 -4.60
C GLN A 37 5.33 -12.61 -6.12
N ARG A 38 5.36 -11.47 -6.81
CA ARG A 38 5.66 -11.40 -8.24
C ARG A 38 6.72 -10.34 -8.45
N VAL A 39 7.66 -10.61 -9.35
CA VAL A 39 8.65 -9.62 -9.74
C VAL A 39 7.94 -8.37 -10.27
N GLY A 40 8.38 -7.20 -9.82
CA GLY A 40 7.76 -5.93 -10.19
C GLY A 40 6.46 -5.61 -9.46
N MET A 41 6.08 -6.35 -8.41
CA MET A 41 4.90 -6.02 -7.61
C MET A 41 5.00 -4.59 -7.07
N GLY A 42 3.95 -3.80 -7.29
CA GLY A 42 3.89 -2.41 -6.85
C GLY A 42 4.73 -1.42 -7.67
N ALA A 43 5.43 -1.84 -8.72
CA ALA A 43 6.27 -0.93 -9.53
C ALA A 43 5.44 0.13 -10.28
N GLU A 44 4.28 -0.23 -10.82
CA GLU A 44 3.38 0.73 -11.46
C GLU A 44 2.81 1.74 -10.45
N LEU A 45 2.49 1.27 -9.23
CA LEU A 45 2.01 2.14 -8.14
C LEU A 45 3.11 3.09 -7.69
N TYR A 46 4.33 2.58 -7.56
CA TYR A 46 5.54 3.37 -7.28
C TYR A 46 5.75 4.47 -8.31
N ALA A 47 5.58 4.17 -9.60
CA ALA A 47 5.72 5.17 -10.67
C ALA A 47 4.57 6.20 -10.71
N ARG A 48 3.38 5.84 -10.23
CA ARG A 48 2.14 6.63 -10.41
C ARG A 48 1.72 7.45 -9.20
N PHE A 49 2.00 6.99 -7.97
CA PHE A 49 1.46 7.56 -6.75
C PHE A 49 2.57 7.95 -5.77
N PRO A 50 2.83 9.26 -5.58
CA PRO A 50 3.85 9.74 -4.65
C PRO A 50 3.70 9.19 -3.22
N VAL A 51 2.47 9.15 -2.69
CA VAL A 51 2.20 8.60 -1.34
C VAL A 51 2.60 7.12 -1.20
N TYR A 52 2.44 6.34 -2.26
CA TYR A 52 2.89 4.95 -2.29
C TYR A 52 4.42 4.91 -2.31
N ALA A 53 5.05 5.68 -3.20
CA ALA A 53 6.50 5.68 -3.39
C ALA A 53 7.24 6.11 -2.10
N GLU A 54 6.82 7.20 -1.48
CA GLU A 54 7.41 7.72 -0.24
C GLU A 54 7.26 6.72 0.91
N THR A 55 6.07 6.13 1.07
CA THR A 55 5.84 5.11 2.10
C THR A 55 6.70 3.87 1.84
N PHE A 56 6.71 3.39 0.60
CA PHE A 56 7.46 2.21 0.20
C PHE A 56 8.96 2.40 0.45
N GLU A 57 9.53 3.53 0.05
CA GLU A 57 10.94 3.86 0.29
C GLU A 57 11.28 3.94 1.77
N SER A 58 10.45 4.63 2.57
CA SER A 58 10.66 4.75 4.01
C SER A 58 10.65 3.38 4.69
N VAL A 59 9.72 2.49 4.31
CA VAL A 59 9.62 1.15 4.89
C VAL A 59 10.79 0.27 4.44
N CYS A 60 11.17 0.31 3.15
CA CYS A 60 12.34 -0.40 2.65
C CYS A 60 13.62 0.02 3.40
N ALA A 61 13.84 1.31 3.59
CA ALA A 61 15.00 1.82 4.31
C ALA A 61 15.03 1.37 5.78
N ALA A 62 13.87 1.40 6.45
CA ALA A 62 13.74 0.91 7.83
C ALA A 62 14.02 -0.60 7.93
N LEU A 63 13.52 -1.39 6.99
CA LEU A 63 13.75 -2.84 6.95
C LEU A 63 15.19 -3.21 6.59
N ASP A 64 15.82 -2.47 5.68
CA ASP A 64 17.24 -2.64 5.35
C ASP A 64 18.11 -2.37 6.59
N THR A 65 17.76 -1.36 7.38
CA THR A 65 18.43 -1.09 8.66
C THR A 65 18.16 -2.20 9.67
N ALA A 66 16.91 -2.61 9.85
CA ALA A 66 16.50 -3.61 10.83
C ALA A 66 17.10 -5.01 10.57
N ARG A 67 17.32 -5.37 9.31
CA ARG A 67 17.98 -6.64 8.95
C ARG A 67 19.51 -6.59 9.04
N GLY A 68 20.10 -5.43 9.35
CA GLY A 68 21.55 -5.25 9.37
C GLY A 68 22.19 -5.32 7.98
N ARG A 69 21.50 -4.87 6.93
CA ARG A 69 21.98 -4.91 5.54
C ARG A 69 23.35 -4.25 5.44
N THR A 70 24.32 -4.96 4.87
CA THR A 70 25.66 -4.42 4.59
C THR A 70 25.68 -3.63 3.27
N SER A 71 26.75 -2.87 3.00
CA SER A 71 26.91 -2.17 1.71
C SER A 71 27.04 -3.10 0.50
N GLU A 72 27.39 -4.36 0.71
CA GLU A 72 27.57 -5.37 -0.35
C GLU A 72 26.23 -6.03 -0.75
N GLU A 73 25.23 -5.96 0.12
CA GLU A 73 23.89 -6.50 -0.10
C GLU A 73 22.98 -5.48 -0.82
N PRO A 74 22.18 -5.94 -1.80
CA PRO A 74 21.24 -5.06 -2.50
C PRO A 74 20.16 -4.54 -1.56
N ALA A 75 19.75 -3.28 -1.76
CA ALA A 75 18.66 -2.69 -1.00
C ALA A 75 17.33 -3.37 -1.32
N LEU A 76 16.42 -3.46 -0.35
CA LEU A 76 15.12 -4.13 -0.56
C LEU A 76 14.36 -3.56 -1.76
N ARG A 77 14.35 -2.22 -1.90
CA ARG A 77 13.68 -1.54 -3.01
C ARG A 77 14.21 -2.02 -4.38
N GLU A 78 15.51 -2.29 -4.46
CA GLU A 78 16.18 -2.66 -5.72
C GLU A 78 15.85 -4.08 -6.13
N VAL A 79 15.60 -4.95 -5.14
CA VAL A 79 15.13 -6.32 -5.37
C VAL A 79 13.66 -6.32 -5.81
N VAL A 80 12.80 -5.53 -5.15
CA VAL A 80 11.36 -5.48 -5.46
C VAL A 80 11.08 -4.86 -6.83
N LEU A 81 11.79 -3.77 -7.15
CA LEU A 81 11.63 -3.03 -8.41
C LEU A 81 12.54 -3.55 -9.53
N ALA A 82 13.24 -4.67 -9.31
CA ALA A 82 14.12 -5.26 -10.31
C ALA A 82 13.35 -5.69 -11.56
N ALA A 83 13.98 -5.54 -12.73
CA ALA A 83 13.43 -6.08 -13.97
C ALA A 83 13.29 -7.60 -13.91
N ALA A 84 12.19 -8.12 -14.46
CA ALA A 84 11.94 -9.55 -14.57
C ALA A 84 13.10 -10.28 -15.27
N GLY A 85 13.51 -11.42 -14.72
CA GLY A 85 14.64 -12.22 -15.22
C GLY A 85 16.03 -11.68 -14.84
N SER A 86 16.13 -10.56 -14.12
CA SER A 86 17.42 -10.07 -13.63
C SER A 86 17.93 -10.89 -12.41
N PRO A 87 19.26 -10.94 -12.16
CA PRO A 87 19.81 -11.59 -10.96
C PRO A 87 19.24 -11.02 -9.66
N ARG A 88 18.92 -9.72 -9.63
CA ARG A 88 18.30 -9.07 -8.46
C ARG A 88 16.87 -9.52 -8.26
N ALA A 89 16.09 -9.68 -9.32
CA ALA A 89 14.71 -10.18 -9.22
C ALA A 89 14.65 -11.60 -8.65
N ALA A 90 15.65 -12.44 -8.94
CA ALA A 90 15.74 -13.79 -8.39
C ALA A 90 15.91 -13.82 -6.86
N LEU A 91 16.44 -12.75 -6.26
CA LEU A 91 16.56 -12.63 -4.80
C LEU A 91 15.19 -12.56 -4.11
N LEU A 92 14.14 -12.13 -4.81
CA LEU A 92 12.79 -12.04 -4.26
C LEU A 92 12.21 -13.41 -3.88
N GLU A 93 12.79 -14.52 -4.34
CA GLU A 93 12.42 -15.89 -3.95
C GLU A 93 13.08 -16.35 -2.63
N ARG A 94 14.08 -15.61 -2.14
CA ARG A 94 14.70 -15.90 -0.85
C ARG A 94 13.88 -15.25 0.26
N THR A 95 13.49 -16.03 1.26
CA THR A 95 12.66 -15.59 2.39
C THR A 95 13.13 -14.29 3.05
N GLU A 96 14.45 -14.11 3.14
CA GLU A 96 15.11 -12.90 3.66
C GLU A 96 14.76 -11.60 2.90
N TYR A 97 14.37 -11.71 1.63
CA TYR A 97 13.84 -10.61 0.81
C TYR A 97 12.33 -10.70 0.63
N THR A 98 11.76 -11.90 0.45
CA THR A 98 10.33 -12.08 0.18
C THR A 98 9.45 -11.50 1.27
N GLN A 99 9.70 -11.86 2.53
CA GLN A 99 8.88 -11.43 3.66
C GLN A 99 8.90 -9.90 3.86
N PRO A 100 10.08 -9.25 3.94
CA PRO A 100 10.10 -7.81 4.08
C PRO A 100 9.62 -7.08 2.82
N ALA A 101 9.80 -7.64 1.62
CA ALA A 101 9.26 -7.07 0.39
C ALA A 101 7.72 -7.04 0.42
N LEU A 102 7.10 -8.16 0.81
CA LEU A 102 5.64 -8.23 0.98
C LEU A 102 5.19 -7.20 2.02
N PHE A 103 5.83 -7.14 3.19
CA PHE A 103 5.48 -6.16 4.21
C PHE A 103 5.57 -4.71 3.70
N ALA A 104 6.63 -4.37 2.96
CA ALA A 104 6.82 -3.02 2.41
C ALA A 104 5.71 -2.65 1.41
N VAL A 105 5.40 -3.54 0.46
CA VAL A 105 4.33 -3.33 -0.52
C VAL A 105 2.97 -3.19 0.16
N GLN A 106 2.68 -4.06 1.12
CA GLN A 106 1.40 -4.08 1.84
C GLN A 106 1.20 -2.81 2.68
N THR A 107 2.26 -2.32 3.34
CA THR A 107 2.24 -1.05 4.07
C THR A 107 2.00 0.14 3.13
N ALA A 108 2.69 0.16 1.98
CA ALA A 108 2.50 1.21 0.98
C ALA A 108 1.10 1.19 0.36
N LEU A 109 0.52 0.00 0.14
CA LEU A 109 -0.87 -0.17 -0.29
C LEU A 109 -1.86 0.33 0.76
N ALA A 110 -1.63 0.02 2.04
CA ALA A 110 -2.49 0.51 3.13
C ALA A 110 -2.49 2.03 3.20
N ARG A 111 -1.30 2.67 3.10
CA ARG A 111 -1.21 4.15 3.06
C ARG A 111 -1.87 4.75 1.82
N LEU A 112 -1.71 4.12 0.66
CA LEU A 112 -2.41 4.56 -0.54
C LEU A 112 -3.94 4.45 -0.37
N ALA A 113 -4.44 3.40 0.27
CA ALA A 113 -5.86 3.24 0.53
C ALA A 113 -6.40 4.28 1.54
N GLU A 114 -5.65 4.57 2.60
CA GLU A 114 -5.96 5.64 3.55
C GLU A 114 -6.03 7.01 2.86
N TRP A 115 -5.15 7.27 1.90
CA TRP A 115 -5.18 8.49 1.07
C TRP A 115 -6.49 8.63 0.26
N TYR A 116 -7.13 7.51 -0.08
CA TYR A 116 -8.46 7.46 -0.70
C TYR A 116 -9.61 7.41 0.31
N GLY A 117 -9.34 7.55 1.61
CA GLY A 117 -10.35 7.53 2.67
C GLY A 117 -10.75 6.12 3.14
N LEU A 118 -10.03 5.08 2.72
CA LEU A 118 -10.26 3.70 3.16
C LEU A 118 -9.38 3.39 4.38
N VAL A 119 -9.90 3.65 5.58
CA VAL A 119 -9.20 3.34 6.83
C VAL A 119 -9.47 1.89 7.22
N PRO A 120 -8.45 1.00 7.25
CA PRO A 120 -8.66 -0.37 7.65
C PRO A 120 -8.94 -0.51 9.15
N ALA A 121 -9.88 -1.38 9.49
CA ALA A 121 -10.18 -1.73 10.88
C ALA A 121 -9.20 -2.78 11.45
N ALA A 122 -8.48 -3.52 10.57
CA ALA A 122 -7.48 -4.51 10.95
C ALA A 122 -6.50 -4.82 9.79
N LEU A 123 -5.28 -5.20 10.16
CA LEU A 123 -4.24 -5.75 9.28
C LEU A 123 -3.95 -7.19 9.72
N LEU A 124 -4.13 -8.17 8.83
CA LEU A 124 -3.83 -9.58 9.09
C LEU A 124 -2.85 -10.09 8.03
N GLY A 125 -1.67 -10.53 8.45
CA GLY A 125 -0.70 -11.25 7.64
C GLY A 125 -0.51 -12.65 8.20
N HIS A 126 -0.46 -13.65 7.33
CA HIS A 126 -0.02 -15.00 7.68
C HIS A 126 1.43 -15.15 7.20
N SER A 127 2.36 -15.56 8.07
CA SER A 127 3.76 -15.78 7.68
C SER A 127 3.88 -16.98 6.74
#